data_AF-A0AA97CWF6-F1
#
_entry.id   AF-A0AA97CWF6-F1
#
_cell.length_a   1.000
_cell.length_b   1.000
_cell.length_c   1.000
_cell.angle_alpha   90.00
_cell.angle_beta   90.00
_cell.angle_gamma   90.00
#
_symmetry.space_group_name_H-M   'P 1'
#
loop_
_entity.id
_entity.type
_entity.pdbx_description
1 polymer ?
#
loop_
_entity_poly.entity_id
_entity_poly.type
_entity_poly.pdbx_seq_one_letter_code
_entity_poly.pdbx_strand_id
1 'polypeptide(L)'
;MHGVRSAVVGLALIAAATLVAGCSGGSDSGADAHASTSGSVSSNVPSAERPEVEKVAAIQVCRQVITSAGVMVRDYNTFMKVLNKTQSYDDVESEDRWAVETLNTGAKVVRTTISPATPEDLVEDVSDFVDTSEQLAEGIERKQRAGLNRASREWDDKRTAALDRCAEYLPTE
;
A
#
# COMPACT_ATOMS: atom_id res chain seq x y z
N MET A 1 -49.18 -11.09 12.41
CA MET A 1 -49.09 -9.62 12.59
C MET A 1 -47.72 -9.18 12.11
N HIS A 2 -47.71 -8.32 11.07
CA HIS A 2 -46.64 -7.41 10.60
C HIS A 2 -45.24 -8.01 10.32
N GLY A 3 -44.61 -7.86 9.16
CA GLY A 3 -44.91 -7.05 7.98
C GLY A 3 -43.62 -6.89 7.18
N VAL A 4 -43.62 -7.34 5.94
CA VAL A 4 -42.57 -7.09 4.94
C VAL A 4 -42.55 -5.61 4.61
N ARG A 5 -41.37 -4.96 4.64
CA ARG A 5 -41.13 -3.71 3.92
C ARG A 5 -39.74 -3.72 3.28
N SER A 6 -39.76 -3.90 1.96
CA SER A 6 -38.65 -3.64 1.06
C SER A 6 -38.34 -2.14 0.93
N ALA A 7 -37.03 -1.87 0.79
CA ALA A 7 -36.30 -0.87 0.01
C ALA A 7 -36.95 0.46 -0.42
N VAL A 8 -36.16 1.54 -0.40
CA VAL A 8 -35.92 2.48 -1.54
C VAL A 8 -34.97 3.63 -1.13
N VAL A 9 -33.87 3.73 -1.89
CA VAL A 9 -33.20 4.93 -2.44
C VAL A 9 -32.42 5.91 -1.55
N GLY A 10 -31.17 6.14 -1.96
CA GLY A 10 -30.36 7.30 -1.59
C GLY A 10 -28.99 7.35 -2.27
N LEU A 11 -28.91 7.10 -3.58
CA LEU A 11 -27.68 7.24 -4.37
C LEU A 11 -27.53 8.72 -4.76
N ALA A 12 -26.63 9.46 -4.11
CA ALA A 12 -26.30 10.83 -4.49
C ALA A 12 -25.01 10.83 -5.33
N LEU A 13 -25.18 10.74 -6.65
CA LEU A 13 -24.18 11.09 -7.64
C LEU A 13 -24.18 12.62 -7.78
N ILE A 14 -23.07 13.29 -7.46
CA ILE A 14 -22.81 14.66 -7.87
C ILE A 14 -21.65 14.62 -8.87
N ALA A 15 -22.00 14.84 -10.14
CA ALA A 15 -21.09 15.13 -11.23
C ALA A 15 -21.19 16.62 -11.56
N ALA A 16 -20.05 17.31 -11.64
CA ALA A 16 -19.79 18.57 -12.35
C ALA A 16 -18.40 19.09 -11.91
N ALA A 17 -17.55 19.73 -12.72
CA ALA A 17 -17.48 19.97 -14.14
C ALA A 17 -16.03 20.41 -14.42
N THR A 18 -15.58 20.17 -15.64
CA THR A 18 -14.31 20.55 -16.25
C THR A 18 -14.04 22.06 -16.22
N LEU A 19 -12.78 22.44 -15.97
CA LEU A 19 -12.18 23.66 -16.51
C LEU A 19 -10.87 23.30 -17.21
N VAL A 20 -10.93 23.16 -18.54
CA VAL A 20 -9.76 23.21 -19.42
C VAL A 20 -9.47 24.69 -19.63
N ALA A 21 -8.46 25.21 -18.93
CA ALA A 21 -7.86 26.50 -19.25
C ALA A 21 -6.67 26.25 -20.15
N GLY A 22 -6.86 26.49 -21.46
CA GLY A 22 -5.77 26.55 -22.42
C GLY A 22 -4.97 27.84 -22.26
N CYS A 23 -3.66 27.75 -22.44
CA CYS A 23 -2.83 28.88 -22.81
C CYS A 23 -1.90 28.42 -23.94
N SER A 24 -2.27 28.83 -25.15
CA SER A 24 -1.43 28.85 -26.34
C SER A 24 -0.47 30.04 -26.24
N GLY A 25 0.83 29.79 -26.44
CA GLY A 25 1.82 30.86 -26.48
C GLY A 25 3.15 30.40 -27.04
N GLY A 26 3.35 30.63 -28.33
CA GLY A 26 4.64 30.98 -28.92
C GLY A 26 5.62 29.86 -29.25
N SER A 27 5.69 29.51 -30.53
CA SER A 27 6.87 28.87 -31.14
C SER A 27 8.09 29.77 -31.04
N ASP A 28 9.26 29.20 -30.73
CA ASP A 28 10.51 29.64 -31.34
C ASP A 28 11.45 28.45 -31.53
N SER A 29 12.06 28.43 -32.72
CA SER A 29 12.92 27.37 -33.22
C SER A 29 14.32 27.50 -32.65
N GLY A 30 14.87 26.41 -32.13
CA GLY A 30 16.27 26.31 -31.73
C GLY A 30 16.72 24.86 -31.79
N ALA A 31 17.22 24.45 -32.95
CA ALA A 31 17.98 23.22 -33.05
C ALA A 31 19.37 23.48 -32.44
N ASP A 32 19.67 22.78 -31.35
CA ASP A 32 21.05 22.47 -30.96
C ASP A 32 21.10 21.07 -30.35
N ALA A 33 21.86 20.21 -31.00
CA ALA A 33 22.19 18.89 -30.54
C ALA A 33 23.18 18.99 -29.38
N HIS A 34 22.80 18.47 -28.21
CA HIS A 34 23.77 17.92 -27.26
C HIS A 34 23.18 16.66 -26.63
N ALA A 35 23.78 15.53 -27.00
CA ALA A 35 23.69 14.31 -26.22
C ALA A 35 24.23 14.61 -24.81
N SER A 36 23.39 14.43 -23.81
CA SER A 36 23.80 14.35 -22.42
C SER A 36 23.17 13.11 -21.80
N THR A 37 24.01 12.08 -21.72
CA THR A 37 23.90 11.02 -20.72
C THR A 37 23.76 11.67 -19.34
N SER A 38 22.56 11.65 -18.79
CA SER A 38 22.30 11.90 -17.37
C SER A 38 21.48 10.69 -16.92
N GLY A 39 22.10 9.59 -16.50
CA GLY A 39 22.68 9.55 -15.18
C GLY A 39 21.52 9.66 -14.20
N SER A 40 20.88 8.53 -13.88
CA SER A 40 19.94 8.44 -12.76
C SER A 40 20.71 8.81 -11.51
N VAL A 41 20.73 10.11 -11.19
CA VAL A 41 21.12 10.58 -9.88
C VAL A 41 19.95 10.17 -9.00
N SER A 42 20.03 8.98 -8.43
CA SER A 42 19.33 8.64 -7.20
C SER A 42 19.94 9.51 -6.12
N SER A 43 19.57 10.79 -6.13
CA SER A 43 19.83 11.69 -5.03
C SER A 43 18.82 11.31 -3.97
N ASN A 44 19.28 10.56 -2.98
CA ASN A 44 18.65 10.48 -1.67
C ASN A 44 18.66 11.90 -1.10
N VAL A 45 17.68 12.71 -1.51
CA VAL A 45 17.44 14.04 -0.93
C VAL A 45 16.94 13.78 0.49
N PRO A 46 17.63 14.28 1.52
CA PRO A 46 17.17 14.14 2.88
C PRO A 46 15.72 14.61 2.99
N SER A 47 14.85 13.87 3.69
CA SER A 47 13.42 14.20 3.80
C SER A 47 13.14 15.63 4.28
N ALA A 48 14.07 16.24 5.03
CA ALA A 48 14.00 17.63 5.47
C ALA A 48 14.04 18.66 4.31
N GLU A 49 14.76 18.38 3.23
CA GLU A 49 14.98 19.28 2.09
C GLU A 49 13.91 19.11 0.98
N ARG A 50 13.00 18.15 1.14
CA ARG A 50 11.96 17.86 0.15
C ARG A 50 10.87 18.93 0.10
N PRO A 51 10.20 19.10 -1.06
CA PRO A 51 9.01 19.93 -1.18
C PRO A 51 7.92 19.55 -0.17
N GLU A 52 7.20 20.53 0.38
CA GLU A 52 6.14 20.29 1.36
C GLU A 52 5.02 19.37 0.84
N VAL A 53 4.72 19.42 -0.47
CA VAL A 53 3.75 18.53 -1.09
C VAL A 53 4.18 17.05 -1.03
N GLU A 54 5.47 16.77 -1.19
CA GLU A 54 6.02 15.41 -1.08
C GLU A 54 5.97 14.92 0.36
N LYS A 55 6.30 15.78 1.33
CA LYS A 55 6.23 15.45 2.75
C LYS A 55 4.81 15.08 3.18
N VAL A 56 3.82 15.88 2.77
CA VAL A 56 2.41 15.61 3.08
C VAL A 56 1.94 14.29 2.46
N ALA A 57 2.29 14.03 1.20
CA ALA A 57 1.97 12.77 0.52
C ALA A 57 2.63 11.57 1.21
N ALA A 58 3.91 11.70 1.59
CA ALA A 58 4.65 10.66 2.32
C ALA A 58 4.03 10.35 3.68
N ILE A 59 3.71 11.38 4.48
CA ILE A 59 3.04 11.21 5.78
C ILE A 59 1.71 10.47 5.63
N GLN A 60 0.93 10.80 4.59
CA GLN A 60 -0.35 10.14 4.35
C GLN A 60 -0.18 8.64 4.04
N VAL A 61 0.76 8.28 3.16
CA VAL A 61 1.08 6.89 2.86
C VAL A 61 1.55 6.17 4.12
N CYS A 62 2.48 6.76 4.87
CA CYS A 62 3.05 6.14 6.06
C CYS A 62 2.03 5.87 7.17
N ARG A 63 1.07 6.78 7.38
CA ARG A 63 -0.03 6.53 8.32
C ARG A 63 -0.87 5.31 7.92
N GLN A 64 -1.09 5.11 6.61
CA GLN A 64 -1.83 3.96 6.11
C GLN A 64 -1.03 2.67 6.18
N VAL A 65 0.28 2.72 5.91
CA VAL A 65 1.19 1.58 6.11
C VAL A 65 1.14 1.12 7.56
N ILE A 66 1.34 2.02 8.52
CA ILE A 66 1.34 1.69 9.96
C ILE A 66 0.01 1.07 10.40
N THR A 67 -1.11 1.71 10.03
CA THR A 67 -2.45 1.24 10.42
C THR A 67 -2.76 -0.12 9.81
N SER A 68 -2.48 -0.30 8.53
CA SER A 68 -2.75 -1.55 7.81
C SER A 68 -1.85 -2.69 8.31
N ALA A 69 -0.55 -2.44 8.45
CA ALA A 69 0.41 -3.41 8.96
C ALA A 69 0.04 -3.93 10.35
N GLY A 70 -0.43 -3.05 11.26
CA GLY A 70 -0.87 -3.45 12.60
C GLY A 70 -2.02 -4.45 12.58
N VAL A 71 -3.02 -4.24 11.71
CA VAL A 71 -4.17 -5.16 11.56
C VAL A 71 -3.73 -6.47 10.91
N MET A 72 -2.96 -6.41 9.82
CA MET A 72 -2.46 -7.60 9.12
C MET A 72 -1.64 -8.51 10.04
N VAL A 73 -0.71 -7.94 10.83
CA VAL A 73 0.13 -8.70 11.77
C VAL A 73 -0.71 -9.38 12.83
N ARG A 74 -1.72 -8.70 13.39
CA ARG A 74 -2.61 -9.28 14.40
C ARG A 74 -3.35 -10.51 13.84
N ASP A 75 -3.93 -10.38 12.65
CA ASP A 75 -4.81 -11.41 12.11
C ASP A 75 -3.99 -12.58 11.51
N TYR A 76 -2.85 -12.30 10.88
CA TYR A 76 -1.87 -13.32 10.49
C TYR A 76 -1.33 -14.12 11.68
N ASN A 77 -0.96 -13.46 12.78
CA ASN A 77 -0.47 -14.15 13.97
C ASN A 77 -1.55 -15.01 14.64
N THR A 78 -2.81 -14.56 14.58
CA THR A 78 -3.95 -15.35 15.05
C THR A 78 -4.11 -16.62 14.22
N PHE A 79 -4.09 -16.49 12.89
CA PHE A 79 -4.08 -17.63 11.97
C PHE A 79 -2.93 -18.60 12.27
N MET A 80 -1.69 -18.11 12.36
CA MET A 80 -0.52 -18.96 12.63
C MET A 80 -0.61 -19.67 13.98
N LYS A 81 -1.16 -19.03 15.01
CA LYS A 81 -1.38 -19.65 16.32
C LYS A 81 -2.34 -20.83 16.23
N VAL A 82 -3.45 -20.68 15.50
CA VAL A 82 -4.41 -21.77 15.30
C VAL A 82 -3.80 -22.86 14.43
N LEU A 83 -3.17 -22.52 13.31
CA LEU A 83 -2.54 -23.48 12.40
C LEU A 83 -1.46 -24.32 13.10
N ASN A 84 -0.63 -23.70 13.94
CA ASN A 84 0.39 -24.41 14.71
C ASN A 84 -0.19 -25.31 15.80
N LYS A 85 -1.34 -24.91 16.39
CA LYS A 85 -2.03 -25.70 17.40
C LYS A 85 -2.69 -26.94 16.80
N THR A 86 -3.40 -26.78 15.68
CA THR A 86 -4.16 -27.87 15.06
C THR A 86 -3.31 -28.72 14.14
N GLN A 87 -2.26 -28.13 13.55
CA GLN A 87 -1.50 -28.74 12.46
C GLN A 87 -2.42 -29.23 11.34
N SER A 88 -3.59 -28.59 11.12
CA SER A 88 -4.52 -28.86 10.02
C SER A 88 -5.11 -27.57 9.46
N TYR A 89 -5.10 -27.42 8.13
CA TYR A 89 -5.77 -26.29 7.46
C TYR A 89 -7.28 -26.45 7.40
N ASP A 90 -7.80 -27.64 7.69
CA ASP A 90 -9.24 -27.85 7.75
C ASP A 90 -9.80 -27.51 9.15
N ASP A 91 -8.90 -27.39 10.13
CA ASP A 91 -9.23 -27.07 11.53
C ASP A 91 -8.87 -25.62 11.92
N VAL A 92 -8.44 -24.76 10.97
CA VAL A 92 -8.21 -23.32 11.22
C VAL A 92 -9.49 -22.48 11.15
N GLU A 93 -10.63 -23.11 10.90
CA GLU A 93 -11.97 -22.51 10.84
C GLU A 93 -12.07 -21.30 9.90
N SER A 94 -12.14 -20.08 10.43
CA SER A 94 -12.31 -18.84 9.66
C SER A 94 -11.05 -17.98 9.61
N GLU A 95 -10.00 -18.41 10.31
CA GLU A 95 -8.86 -17.57 10.65
C GLU A 95 -7.93 -17.41 9.46
N ASP A 96 -7.88 -18.42 8.58
CA ASP A 96 -7.25 -18.31 7.27
C ASP A 96 -7.95 -17.25 6.40
N ARG A 97 -9.29 -17.26 6.34
CA ARG A 97 -10.07 -16.25 5.61
C ARG A 97 -9.83 -14.85 6.14
N TRP A 98 -9.84 -14.66 7.46
CA TRP A 98 -9.57 -13.36 8.07
C TRP A 98 -8.15 -12.85 7.79
N ALA A 99 -7.14 -13.73 7.87
CA ALA A 99 -5.77 -13.38 7.52
C ALA A 99 -5.65 -12.97 6.04
N VAL A 100 -6.26 -13.74 5.12
CA VAL A 100 -6.28 -13.41 3.68
C VAL A 100 -6.98 -12.09 3.42
N GLU A 101 -8.17 -11.88 3.99
CA GLU A 101 -8.96 -10.67 3.77
C GLU A 101 -8.23 -9.41 4.26
N THR A 102 -7.60 -9.49 5.44
CA THR A 102 -6.89 -8.35 6.03
C THR A 102 -5.59 -8.01 5.31
N LEU A 103 -4.82 -9.02 4.87
CA LEU A 103 -3.66 -8.82 4.00
C LEU A 103 -4.05 -8.14 2.69
N ASN A 104 -5.04 -8.68 1.96
CA ASN A 104 -5.47 -8.11 0.68
C ASN A 104 -6.09 -6.72 0.84
N THR A 105 -6.93 -6.53 1.86
CA THR A 105 -7.60 -5.24 2.10
C THR A 105 -6.59 -4.17 2.48
N GLY A 106 -5.67 -4.46 3.41
CA GLY A 106 -4.66 -3.49 3.80
C GLY A 106 -3.69 -3.18 2.65
N ALA A 107 -3.30 -4.18 1.85
CA ALA A 107 -2.45 -3.98 0.69
C ALA A 107 -3.12 -3.06 -0.34
N LYS A 108 -4.42 -3.29 -0.61
CA LYS A 108 -5.24 -2.42 -1.46
C LYS A 108 -5.33 -1.00 -0.91
N VAL A 109 -5.63 -0.82 0.38
CA VAL A 109 -5.73 0.52 1.00
C VAL A 109 -4.43 1.29 0.85
N VAL A 110 -3.29 0.66 1.17
CA VAL A 110 -1.96 1.27 1.01
C VAL A 110 -1.70 1.64 -0.44
N ARG A 111 -1.93 0.71 -1.38
CA ARG A 111 -1.74 0.96 -2.82
C ARG A 111 -2.57 2.14 -3.32
N THR A 112 -3.82 2.26 -2.89
CA THR A 112 -4.70 3.38 -3.29
C THR A 112 -4.34 4.72 -2.64
N THR A 113 -3.47 4.72 -1.63
CA THR A 113 -3.00 5.94 -0.96
C THR A 113 -1.80 6.56 -1.67
N ILE A 114 -1.04 5.75 -2.44
CA ILE A 114 0.09 6.24 -3.23
C ILE A 114 -0.41 7.23 -4.27
N SER A 115 0.25 8.38 -4.35
CA SER A 115 -0.07 9.46 -5.28
C SER A 115 1.15 9.82 -6.13
N PRO A 116 0.99 10.57 -7.24
CA PRO A 116 2.14 11.05 -8.02
C PRO A 116 3.09 11.97 -7.25
N ALA A 117 2.67 12.52 -6.10
CA ALA A 117 3.51 13.34 -5.23
C ALA A 117 4.22 12.50 -4.15
N THR A 118 3.98 11.20 -4.07
CA THR A 118 4.68 10.32 -3.11
C THR A 118 6.14 10.15 -3.56
N PRO A 119 7.13 10.37 -2.68
CA PRO A 119 8.55 10.18 -3.00
C PRO A 119 8.84 8.79 -3.58
N GLU A 120 9.62 8.72 -4.67
CA GLU A 120 9.91 7.46 -5.38
C GLU A 120 10.55 6.40 -4.47
N ASP A 121 11.46 6.81 -3.58
CA ASP A 121 12.12 5.94 -2.59
C ASP A 121 11.11 5.35 -1.59
N LEU A 122 10.08 6.11 -1.20
CA LEU A 122 9.00 5.59 -0.37
C LEU A 122 8.06 4.67 -1.18
N VAL A 123 7.80 5.00 -2.44
CA VAL A 123 6.94 4.18 -3.31
C VAL A 123 7.54 2.78 -3.49
N GLU A 124 8.85 2.66 -3.67
CA GLU A 124 9.54 1.37 -3.83
C GLU A 124 9.33 0.46 -2.61
N ASP A 125 9.75 0.91 -1.42
CA ASP A 125 9.65 0.12 -0.19
C ASP A 125 8.19 -0.25 0.16
N VAL A 126 7.25 0.67 -0.06
CA VAL A 126 5.82 0.45 0.18
C VAL A 126 5.20 -0.52 -0.83
N SER A 127 5.60 -0.44 -2.10
CA SER A 127 5.08 -1.35 -3.14
C SER A 127 5.55 -2.78 -2.88
N ASP A 128 6.81 -2.97 -2.47
CA ASP A 128 7.33 -4.28 -2.08
C ASP A 128 6.56 -4.88 -0.88
N PHE A 129 6.23 -4.06 0.12
CA PHE A 129 5.39 -4.49 1.24
C PHE A 129 3.98 -4.90 0.81
N VAL A 130 3.35 -4.12 -0.09
CA VAL A 130 2.03 -4.43 -0.65
C VAL A 130 2.07 -5.77 -1.42
N ASP A 131 3.05 -5.94 -2.30
CA ASP A 131 3.14 -7.12 -3.16
C ASP A 131 3.44 -8.39 -2.35
N THR A 132 4.32 -8.31 -1.35
CA THR A 132 4.57 -9.45 -0.44
C THR A 132 3.38 -9.77 0.47
N SER A 133 2.55 -8.79 0.81
CA SER A 133 1.30 -9.02 1.54
C SER A 133 0.31 -9.84 0.71
N GLU A 134 0.17 -9.52 -0.58
CA GLU A 134 -0.69 -10.26 -1.52
C GLU A 134 -0.15 -11.67 -1.76
N GLN A 135 1.16 -11.83 -1.94
CA GLN A 135 1.79 -13.15 -2.09
C GLN A 135 1.61 -14.03 -0.85
N LEU A 136 1.69 -13.46 0.35
CA LEU A 136 1.42 -14.18 1.59
C LEU A 136 -0.05 -14.61 1.67
N ALA A 137 -0.99 -13.70 1.34
CA ALA A 137 -2.42 -14.00 1.31
C ALA A 137 -2.72 -15.15 0.34
N GLU A 138 -2.17 -15.09 -0.87
CA GLU A 138 -2.28 -16.17 -1.85
C GLU A 138 -1.71 -17.50 -1.35
N GLY A 139 -0.58 -17.47 -0.62
CA GLY A 139 0.02 -18.66 -0.01
C GLY A 139 -0.90 -19.29 1.04
N ILE A 140 -1.59 -18.47 1.84
CA ILE A 140 -2.59 -18.92 2.83
C ILE A 140 -3.81 -19.51 2.12
N GLU A 141 -4.35 -18.83 1.11
CA GLU A 141 -5.53 -19.26 0.35
C GLU A 141 -5.29 -20.60 -0.37
N ARG A 142 -4.09 -20.79 -0.92
CA ARG A 142 -3.68 -22.07 -1.54
C ARG A 142 -3.28 -23.15 -0.53
N LYS A 143 -3.42 -22.90 0.77
CA LYS A 143 -3.05 -23.81 1.86
C LYS A 143 -1.59 -24.31 1.80
N GLN A 144 -0.66 -23.46 1.35
CA GLN A 144 0.74 -23.83 1.04
C GLN A 144 1.66 -23.88 2.27
N ARG A 145 1.52 -24.90 3.11
CA ARG A 145 2.32 -25.08 4.34
C ARG A 145 3.83 -24.90 4.20
N ALA A 146 4.42 -25.58 3.22
CA ALA A 146 5.86 -25.58 3.05
C ALA A 146 6.40 -24.21 2.60
N GLY A 147 5.59 -23.44 1.86
CA GLY A 147 5.95 -22.13 1.34
C GLY A 147 5.71 -20.97 2.32
N LEU A 148 4.77 -21.13 3.26
CA LEU A 148 4.37 -20.07 4.18
C LEU A 148 5.54 -19.45 4.95
N ASN A 149 6.46 -20.28 5.47
CA ASN A 149 7.59 -19.79 6.26
C ASN A 149 8.51 -18.85 5.46
N ARG A 150 8.65 -19.08 4.14
CA ARG A 150 9.45 -18.19 3.29
C ARG A 150 8.68 -16.91 3.01
N ALA A 151 7.43 -17.04 2.54
CA ALA A 151 6.57 -15.90 2.23
C ALA A 151 6.38 -14.98 3.44
N SER A 152 6.21 -15.55 4.64
CA SER A 152 6.03 -14.77 5.86
C SER A 152 7.28 -14.01 6.27
N ARG A 153 8.47 -14.57 6.06
CA ARG A 153 9.73 -13.88 6.34
C ARG A 153 9.96 -12.73 5.37
N GLU A 154 9.74 -12.99 4.09
CA GLU A 154 9.86 -11.97 3.06
C GLU A 154 8.88 -10.82 3.30
N TRP A 155 7.63 -11.13 3.65
CA TRP A 155 6.64 -10.14 4.07
C TRP A 155 7.07 -9.35 5.32
N ASP A 156 7.62 -10.01 6.33
CA ASP A 156 8.11 -9.37 7.57
C ASP A 156 9.27 -8.40 7.28
N ASP A 157 10.21 -8.81 6.42
CA ASP A 157 11.35 -8.00 5.99
C ASP A 157 10.89 -6.76 5.23
N LYS A 158 9.98 -6.92 4.25
CA LYS A 158 9.46 -5.79 3.46
C LYS A 158 8.58 -4.85 4.28
N ARG A 159 7.77 -5.39 5.21
CA ARG A 159 7.03 -4.57 6.18
C ARG A 159 7.98 -3.73 7.01
N THR A 160 9.07 -4.32 7.50
CA THR A 160 10.06 -3.61 8.32
C THR A 160 10.76 -2.52 7.51
N ALA A 161 11.19 -2.81 6.29
CA ALA A 161 11.79 -1.81 5.39
C ALA A 161 10.84 -0.62 5.13
N ALA A 162 9.56 -0.88 4.84
CA ALA A 162 8.56 0.18 4.66
C ALA A 162 8.33 1.02 5.92
N LEU A 163 8.32 0.39 7.10
CA LEU A 163 8.17 1.10 8.38
C LEU A 163 9.40 1.95 8.72
N ASP A 164 10.60 1.41 8.48
CA ASP A 164 11.87 2.12 8.69
C ASP A 164 11.96 3.33 7.76
N ARG A 165 11.61 3.17 6.47
CA ARG A 165 11.48 4.28 5.52
C ARG A 165 10.49 5.31 6.02
N CYS A 166 9.35 4.88 6.53
CA CYS A 166 8.33 5.77 7.05
C CYS A 166 8.76 6.58 8.27
N ALA A 167 9.66 6.05 9.10
CA ALA A 167 10.22 6.79 10.23
C ALA A 167 11.01 8.04 9.79
N GLU A 168 11.54 8.07 8.56
CA GLU A 168 12.24 9.24 8.00
C GLU A 168 11.30 10.41 7.64
N TYR A 169 9.99 10.14 7.49
CA TYR A 169 8.98 11.12 7.08
C TYR A 169 8.06 11.56 8.21
N LEU A 170 8.01 10.81 9.31
CA LEU A 170 7.14 11.10 10.44
C LEU A 170 7.84 12.03 11.43
N PRO A 171 7.12 13.02 12.01
CA PRO A 171 7.71 13.91 12.99
C PRO A 171 8.15 13.12 14.22
N THR A 172 9.42 13.23 14.58
CA THR A 172 9.93 12.90 15.92
C THR A 172 9.53 14.06 16.84
N GLU A 173 8.77 13.77 17.89
CA GLU A 173 8.37 14.80 18.87
C GLU A 173 9.54 15.59 19.46
#